data_AF-A0ABD5ZPP6-F1
#
_entry.id   AF-A0ABD5ZPP6-F1
#
_cell.length_a   1.000
_cell.length_b   1.000
_cell.length_c   1.000
_cell.angle_alpha   90.00
_cell.angle_beta   90.00
_cell.angle_gamma   90.00
#
_symmetry.space_group_name_H-M   'P 1'
#
loop_
_entity.id
_entity.type
_entity.pdbx_description
1 polymer ?
#
loop_
_entity_poly.entity_id
_entity_poly.type
_entity_poly.pdbx_seq_one_letter_code
_entity_poly.pdbx_strand_id
1 'polypeptide(L)'
;MSEDDSTNVSRRSVLGGIAGLAVAGSGLAAVSSTASANSSVSITSADASATLDRGELTSLTINPTFTVNWTGLDDAVGKVFWLVEASVDGGDFYPLFRATPWLTADQIGTTGSYAVEPSFEEALNADDRFDDGSGPDYSAGPLVVADEQGRPDYANYDFGSISGNITYESFMNGTSIGGADDYPGAHEDGGWQNNYWDVDAGYYGAASDTTPFNETTDGETKTTDVTLRYTFEFQRPNLSQLKYRVDFANYDGPEAGATQFTELSVAEQKRFAAEQIDGLEESDIDDGNSKLVMNGEDGFPEFGTPSGLSYSQIRDNADAHPGLLSATTTFTVSVTNKASSSDSTGTSGAEAE
;
A
#
# COMPACT_ATOMS: atom_id res chain seq x y z
N MET A 1 20.86 48.54 39.22
CA MET A 1 19.92 49.05 38.21
C MET A 1 20.54 48.72 36.86
N SER A 2 19.77 48.04 35.98
CA SER A 2 20.20 47.15 34.87
C SER A 2 20.65 45.78 35.40
N GLU A 3 19.81 44.72 35.44
CA GLU A 3 19.28 43.92 34.31
C GLU A 3 20.39 43.49 33.35
N ASP A 4 20.80 42.21 33.46
CA ASP A 4 20.73 41.26 32.34
C ASP A 4 20.86 39.81 32.86
N ASP A 5 19.73 39.23 33.30
CA ASP A 5 19.54 37.79 33.48
C ASP A 5 19.02 37.21 32.16
N SER A 6 19.71 37.48 31.05
CA SER A 6 19.34 36.96 29.73
C SER A 6 20.11 35.69 29.39
N THR A 7 19.38 34.59 29.37
CA THR A 7 19.47 33.58 28.32
C THR A 7 20.80 32.83 28.20
N ASN A 8 21.30 32.29 29.31
CA ASN A 8 22.26 31.17 29.28
C ASN A 8 21.55 29.80 29.29
N VAL A 9 20.30 29.76 28.79
CA VAL A 9 19.76 28.57 28.15
C VAL A 9 20.56 28.43 26.87
N SER A 10 21.64 27.65 26.93
CA SER A 10 22.29 27.09 25.74
C SER A 10 21.17 26.72 24.75
N ARG A 11 21.30 27.14 23.49
CA ARG A 11 20.30 27.11 22.39
C ARG A 11 19.81 25.68 22.01
N ARG A 12 19.79 24.75 22.96
CA ARG A 12 19.43 23.33 22.89
C ARG A 12 17.97 23.05 23.28
N SER A 13 17.17 24.08 23.50
CA SER A 13 15.71 24.01 23.65
C SER A 13 15.17 25.23 22.91
N VAL A 14 14.47 25.12 21.79
CA VAL A 14 13.01 24.88 21.74
C VAL A 14 12.56 24.46 20.31
N LEU A 15 13.47 24.28 19.34
CA LEU A 15 13.14 23.93 17.95
C LEU A 15 13.81 22.60 17.53
N GLY A 16 13.62 21.55 18.32
CA GLY A 16 13.88 20.18 17.85
C GLY A 16 12.84 19.87 16.78
N GLY A 17 13.18 20.16 15.53
CA GLY A 17 12.28 20.03 14.40
C GLY A 17 11.77 18.61 14.27
N ILE A 18 10.47 18.48 14.03
CA ILE A 18 9.83 17.26 13.53
C ILE A 18 10.63 16.83 12.29
N ALA A 19 11.37 15.73 12.40
CA ALA A 19 12.17 15.19 11.32
C ALA A 19 11.53 13.90 10.86
N GLY A 20 10.63 14.02 9.88
CA GLY A 20 10.15 12.89 9.10
C GLY A 20 11.10 12.62 7.95
N LEU A 21 11.40 11.34 7.69
CA LEU A 21 12.11 10.91 6.49
C LEU A 21 11.10 10.33 5.50
N ALA A 22 11.11 10.84 4.26
CA ALA A 22 10.36 10.29 3.15
C ALA A 22 11.34 9.64 2.16
N VAL A 23 11.06 8.39 1.78
CA VAL A 23 11.87 7.63 0.82
C VAL A 23 11.19 7.68 -0.55
N ALA A 24 11.87 8.26 -1.55
CA ALA A 24 11.48 8.20 -2.95
C ALA A 24 12.14 6.99 -3.63
N GLY A 25 11.40 6.22 -4.43
CA GLY A 25 11.93 4.99 -5.02
C GLY A 25 12.87 5.22 -6.23
N SER A 26 14.02 4.53 -6.28
CA SER A 26 14.82 4.32 -7.51
C SER A 26 15.68 3.04 -7.46
N GLY A 27 15.19 1.98 -8.11
CA GLY A 27 15.82 0.65 -8.28
C GLY A 27 14.87 -0.25 -9.09
N LEU A 28 15.31 -1.32 -9.77
CA LEU A 28 14.43 -2.14 -10.63
C LEU A 28 14.48 -3.61 -10.18
N ALA A 29 13.46 -4.08 -9.46
CA ALA A 29 13.25 -5.51 -9.23
C ALA A 29 12.25 -6.03 -10.27
N ALA A 30 12.71 -6.85 -11.22
CA ALA A 30 11.87 -7.49 -12.22
C ALA A 30 11.72 -8.99 -11.90
N VAL A 31 10.50 -9.44 -11.61
CA VAL A 31 10.15 -10.86 -11.51
C VAL A 31 9.42 -11.22 -12.80
N SER A 32 9.74 -12.36 -13.41
CA SER A 32 9.05 -12.85 -14.62
C SER A 32 8.91 -14.36 -14.58
N SER A 33 7.73 -14.91 -14.88
CA SER A 33 7.54 -16.35 -15.06
C SER A 33 8.06 -16.82 -16.43
N THR A 34 8.49 -18.07 -16.58
CA THR A 34 9.08 -18.59 -17.84
C THR A 34 8.07 -19.32 -18.74
N ALA A 35 6.76 -19.13 -18.51
CA ALA A 35 5.67 -19.77 -19.25
C ALA A 35 5.16 -18.90 -20.43
N SER A 36 4.28 -19.46 -21.27
CA SER A 36 3.56 -18.73 -22.33
C SER A 36 2.67 -17.62 -21.78
N ALA A 37 2.08 -17.86 -20.62
CA ALA A 37 1.48 -16.88 -19.73
C ALA A 37 2.58 -16.23 -18.86
N ASN A 38 2.73 -14.91 -18.94
CA ASN A 38 3.76 -14.19 -18.21
C ASN A 38 3.18 -12.99 -17.46
N SER A 39 3.70 -12.78 -16.25
CA SER A 39 3.50 -11.56 -15.50
C SER A 39 4.81 -11.04 -14.95
N SER A 40 4.89 -9.72 -14.80
CA SER A 40 6.06 -9.06 -14.23
C SER A 40 5.71 -7.81 -13.48
N VAL A 41 6.53 -7.47 -12.49
CA VAL A 41 6.44 -6.22 -11.73
C VAL A 41 7.80 -5.52 -11.75
N SER A 42 7.80 -4.18 -11.74
CA SER A 42 8.98 -3.34 -11.50
C SER A 42 8.74 -2.48 -10.26
N ILE A 43 9.68 -2.49 -9.30
CA ILE A 43 9.56 -1.79 -8.01
C ILE A 43 10.82 -1.01 -7.72
N THR A 44 10.65 0.21 -7.21
CA THR A 44 11.75 1.15 -6.92
C THR A 44 11.83 1.51 -5.43
N SER A 45 13.04 1.54 -4.85
CA SER A 45 13.33 2.05 -3.48
C SER A 45 14.69 2.74 -3.46
N ALA A 46 14.91 3.75 -2.62
CA ALA A 46 16.21 4.41 -2.46
C ALA A 46 16.59 4.56 -0.98
N ASP A 47 17.88 4.60 -0.69
CA ASP A 47 18.37 4.84 0.67
C ASP A 47 17.98 6.25 1.15
N ALA A 48 17.76 6.38 2.45
CA ALA A 48 17.47 7.66 3.10
C ALA A 48 18.47 7.94 4.21
N SER A 49 18.81 9.22 4.38
CA SER A 49 19.69 9.65 5.45
C SER A 49 19.22 10.95 6.08
N ALA A 50 19.29 11.04 7.41
CA ALA A 50 19.06 12.27 8.16
C ALA A 50 20.19 12.55 9.14
N THR A 51 20.53 13.82 9.33
CA THR A 51 21.44 14.27 10.39
C THR A 51 20.66 15.17 11.35
N LEU A 52 20.42 14.65 12.55
CA LEU A 52 19.47 15.21 13.52
C LEU A 52 20.19 15.68 14.78
N ASP A 53 19.65 16.70 15.43
CA ASP A 53 20.28 17.30 16.62
C ASP A 53 20.29 16.38 17.85
N ARG A 54 19.42 15.37 17.85
CA ARG A 54 19.33 14.33 18.89
C ARG A 54 19.44 12.90 18.34
N GLY A 55 19.63 12.76 17.02
CA GLY A 55 19.57 11.46 16.34
C GLY A 55 18.23 10.71 16.52
N GLU A 56 17.14 11.42 16.80
CA GLU A 56 15.80 10.86 17.00
C GLU A 56 14.92 11.12 15.78
N LEU A 57 14.43 10.06 15.14
CA LEU A 57 13.49 10.11 14.04
C LEU A 57 12.05 10.17 14.57
N THR A 58 11.22 11.03 13.98
CA THR A 58 9.78 11.15 14.36
C THR A 58 8.86 10.33 13.45
N SER A 59 9.25 10.13 12.19
CA SER A 59 8.55 9.23 11.27
C SER A 59 9.42 8.81 10.09
N LEU A 60 9.10 7.65 9.54
CA LEU A 60 9.59 7.13 8.28
C LEU A 60 8.40 6.79 7.39
N THR A 61 8.32 7.43 6.23
CA THR A 61 7.27 7.18 5.24
C THR A 61 7.86 6.76 3.89
N ILE A 62 7.06 6.04 3.11
CA ILE A 62 7.38 5.60 1.75
C ILE A 62 6.27 6.00 0.79
N ASN A 63 6.64 6.26 -0.47
CA ASN A 63 5.68 6.44 -1.57
C ASN A 63 5.91 5.32 -2.59
N PRO A 64 5.18 4.20 -2.48
CA PRO A 64 5.34 3.07 -3.38
C PRO A 64 5.08 3.46 -4.84
N THR A 65 5.93 3.00 -5.75
CA THR A 65 5.68 3.07 -7.19
C THR A 65 5.98 1.73 -7.82
N PHE A 66 5.09 1.30 -8.70
CA PHE A 66 5.28 0.07 -9.45
C PHE A 66 4.49 0.07 -10.75
N THR A 67 4.94 -0.76 -11.68
CA THR A 67 4.17 -1.17 -12.85
C THR A 67 4.12 -2.69 -12.86
N VAL A 68 2.94 -3.24 -13.06
CA VAL A 68 2.69 -4.66 -13.23
C VAL A 68 2.15 -4.90 -14.63
N ASN A 69 2.66 -5.92 -15.32
CA ASN A 69 2.24 -6.30 -16.66
C ASN A 69 1.85 -7.78 -16.67
N TRP A 70 0.88 -8.12 -17.52
CA TRP A 70 0.52 -9.51 -17.81
C TRP A 70 0.31 -9.69 -19.32
N THR A 71 0.55 -10.91 -19.80
CA THR A 71 0.30 -11.27 -21.19
C THR A 71 0.10 -12.77 -21.36
N GLY A 72 -0.73 -13.14 -22.33
CA GLY A 72 -0.94 -14.53 -22.72
C GLY A 72 -1.62 -15.38 -21.65
N LEU A 73 -2.44 -14.77 -20.79
CA LEU A 73 -3.33 -15.50 -19.90
C LEU A 73 -4.54 -16.05 -20.68
N ASP A 74 -5.11 -17.17 -20.24
CA ASP A 74 -6.35 -17.69 -20.82
C ASP A 74 -7.58 -16.97 -20.22
N ASP A 75 -7.55 -16.66 -18.92
CA ASP A 75 -8.55 -15.82 -18.26
C ASP A 75 -8.24 -14.31 -18.42
N ALA A 76 -9.27 -13.50 -18.65
CA ALA A 76 -9.16 -12.04 -18.59
C ALA A 76 -8.93 -11.52 -17.16
N VAL A 77 -8.01 -10.56 -17.00
CA VAL A 77 -7.80 -9.84 -15.73
C VAL A 77 -8.81 -8.70 -15.64
N GLY A 78 -9.59 -8.69 -14.55
CA GLY A 78 -10.53 -7.63 -14.23
C GLY A 78 -10.07 -6.71 -13.10
N LYS A 79 -9.28 -7.23 -12.16
CA LYS A 79 -8.79 -6.50 -10.98
C LYS A 79 -7.37 -6.90 -10.66
N VAL A 80 -6.63 -5.97 -10.04
CA VAL A 80 -5.28 -6.22 -9.55
C VAL A 80 -5.30 -5.97 -8.06
N PHE A 81 -5.35 -7.04 -7.26
CA PHE A 81 -5.09 -6.94 -5.83
C PHE A 81 -3.61 -6.71 -5.62
N TRP A 82 -3.27 -5.84 -4.67
CA TRP A 82 -1.91 -5.67 -4.23
C TRP A 82 -1.80 -5.34 -2.74
N LEU A 83 -0.68 -5.75 -2.17
CA LEU A 83 -0.33 -5.63 -0.76
C LEU A 83 1.11 -5.14 -0.63
N VAL A 84 1.34 -4.17 0.26
CA VAL A 84 2.67 -3.75 0.71
C VAL A 84 2.85 -4.15 2.16
N GLU A 85 3.94 -4.85 2.44
CA GLU A 85 4.38 -5.21 3.78
C GLU A 85 5.78 -4.64 4.02
N ALA A 86 6.12 -4.38 5.28
CA ALA A 86 7.47 -3.95 5.68
C ALA A 86 8.01 -4.78 6.85
N SER A 87 9.32 -5.02 6.80
CA SER A 87 10.14 -5.55 7.88
C SER A 87 11.21 -4.53 8.21
N VAL A 88 11.31 -4.14 9.49
CA VAL A 88 12.31 -3.20 10.00
C VAL A 88 13.37 -3.97 10.78
N ASP A 89 14.65 -3.72 10.48
CA ASP A 89 15.81 -4.30 11.17
C ASP A 89 15.79 -5.84 11.23
N GLY A 90 15.33 -6.48 10.15
CA GLY A 90 15.24 -7.94 10.04
C GLY A 90 14.14 -8.58 10.90
N GLY A 91 13.17 -7.79 11.38
CA GLY A 91 11.99 -8.29 12.09
C GLY A 91 10.97 -9.01 11.20
N ASP A 92 9.78 -9.26 11.74
CA ASP A 92 8.68 -9.85 10.97
C ASP A 92 8.10 -8.82 9.98
N PHE A 93 7.53 -9.33 8.88
CA PHE A 93 6.77 -8.51 7.95
C PHE A 93 5.39 -8.18 8.52
N TYR A 94 5.00 -6.91 8.44
CA TYR A 94 3.67 -6.44 8.77
C TYR A 94 3.01 -5.77 7.55
N PRO A 95 1.71 -6.00 7.32
CA PRO A 95 0.97 -5.31 6.27
C PRO A 95 0.92 -3.82 6.58
N LEU A 96 1.25 -3.00 5.59
CA LEU A 96 1.13 -1.55 5.65
C LEU A 96 -0.08 -1.06 4.87
N PHE A 97 -0.37 -1.67 3.73
CA PHE A 97 -1.41 -1.20 2.83
C PHE A 97 -1.88 -2.32 1.91
N ARG A 98 -3.18 -2.31 1.57
CA ARG A 98 -3.73 -3.12 0.49
C ARG A 98 -4.78 -2.35 -0.29
N ALA A 99 -4.95 -2.73 -1.56
CA ALA A 99 -6.06 -2.29 -2.39
C ALA A 99 -6.40 -3.35 -3.45
N THR A 100 -7.61 -3.26 -4.00
CA THR A 100 -8.06 -4.09 -5.15
C THR A 100 -8.73 -3.23 -6.21
N PRO A 101 -8.00 -2.30 -6.84
CA PRO A 101 -8.54 -1.44 -7.89
C PRO A 101 -9.19 -2.25 -9.02
N TRP A 102 -10.35 -1.77 -9.45
CA TRP A 102 -11.09 -2.32 -10.58
C TRP A 102 -10.59 -1.73 -11.89
N LEU A 103 -10.06 -2.56 -12.79
CA LEU A 103 -9.57 -2.11 -14.08
C LEU A 103 -10.69 -1.42 -14.89
N THR A 104 -10.29 -0.46 -15.72
CA THR A 104 -11.16 0.21 -16.69
C THR A 104 -11.43 -0.72 -17.88
N ALA A 105 -12.46 -0.42 -18.68
CA ALA A 105 -12.87 -1.28 -19.79
C ALA A 105 -11.74 -1.54 -20.81
N ASP A 106 -10.87 -0.55 -21.04
CA ASP A 106 -9.70 -0.63 -21.93
C ASP A 106 -8.49 -1.37 -21.32
N GLN A 107 -8.50 -1.61 -20.01
CA GLN A 107 -7.46 -2.34 -19.28
C GLN A 107 -7.82 -3.81 -19.03
N ILE A 108 -9.11 -4.16 -19.06
CA ILE A 108 -9.56 -5.54 -18.87
C ILE A 108 -9.11 -6.39 -20.05
N GLY A 109 -8.58 -7.58 -19.77
CA GLY A 109 -8.23 -8.55 -20.82
C GLY A 109 -7.11 -9.50 -20.42
N THR A 110 -6.74 -10.37 -21.36
CA THR A 110 -5.69 -11.40 -21.22
C THR A 110 -4.26 -10.86 -21.36
N THR A 111 -4.12 -9.60 -21.76
CA THR A 111 -2.85 -8.86 -21.83
C THR A 111 -3.10 -7.41 -21.42
N GLY A 112 -2.25 -6.88 -20.54
CA GLY A 112 -2.43 -5.53 -20.04
C GLY A 112 -1.36 -5.08 -19.05
N SER A 113 -1.59 -3.92 -18.47
CA SER A 113 -0.70 -3.27 -17.50
C SER A 113 -1.49 -2.47 -16.47
N TYR A 114 -0.99 -2.44 -15.25
CA TYR A 114 -1.47 -1.58 -14.16
C TYR A 114 -0.28 -0.91 -13.48
N ALA A 115 -0.39 0.40 -13.24
CA ALA A 115 0.69 1.17 -12.64
C ALA A 115 0.17 2.13 -11.56
N VAL A 116 1.02 2.37 -10.58
CA VAL A 116 0.87 3.40 -9.53
C VAL A 116 1.99 4.42 -9.74
N GLU A 117 1.69 5.48 -10.49
CA GLU A 117 2.62 6.55 -10.91
C GLU A 117 1.87 7.90 -11.05
N PRO A 118 2.53 9.06 -10.85
CA PRO A 118 3.96 9.24 -10.52
C PRO A 118 4.29 9.11 -9.02
N SER A 119 3.32 9.23 -8.13
CA SER A 119 3.45 8.89 -6.70
C SER A 119 2.20 8.19 -6.18
N PHE A 120 2.34 7.36 -5.13
CA PHE A 120 1.25 6.60 -4.51
C PHE A 120 0.08 7.48 -4.05
N GLU A 121 0.38 8.55 -3.32
CA GLU A 121 -0.62 9.52 -2.85
C GLU A 121 -1.39 10.15 -4.02
N GLU A 122 -0.69 10.61 -5.06
CA GLU A 122 -1.37 11.19 -6.24
C GLU A 122 -2.21 10.13 -6.97
N ALA A 123 -1.69 8.90 -7.08
CA ALA A 123 -2.40 7.81 -7.73
C ALA A 123 -3.66 7.39 -6.96
N LEU A 124 -3.68 7.43 -5.62
CA LEU A 124 -4.88 7.10 -4.86
C LEU A 124 -5.91 8.23 -4.82
N ASN A 125 -5.47 9.47 -4.62
CA ASN A 125 -6.40 10.60 -4.47
C ASN A 125 -6.94 11.14 -5.81
N ALA A 126 -6.35 10.76 -6.96
CA ALA A 126 -6.76 11.26 -8.29
C ALA A 126 -7.47 10.21 -9.16
N ASP A 127 -7.55 8.96 -8.69
CA ASP A 127 -8.05 7.84 -9.46
C ASP A 127 -9.52 7.57 -9.10
N ASP A 128 -10.39 7.74 -10.09
CA ASP A 128 -11.84 7.59 -9.96
C ASP A 128 -12.28 6.17 -9.57
N ARG A 129 -11.37 5.19 -9.65
CA ARG A 129 -11.58 3.83 -9.14
C ARG A 129 -11.60 3.76 -7.61
N PHE A 130 -11.19 4.83 -6.95
CA PHE A 130 -11.14 4.98 -5.49
C PHE A 130 -12.14 6.02 -4.96
N ASP A 131 -13.00 6.60 -5.81
CA ASP A 131 -14.03 7.57 -5.42
C ASP A 131 -15.24 6.87 -4.75
N ASP A 132 -15.57 7.25 -3.51
CA ASP A 132 -16.75 6.76 -2.77
C ASP A 132 -18.04 7.57 -3.03
N GLY A 133 -17.94 8.64 -3.82
CA GLY A 133 -19.02 9.55 -4.18
C GLY A 133 -19.29 10.68 -3.17
N SER A 134 -18.42 10.88 -2.17
CA SER A 134 -18.65 11.83 -1.07
C SER A 134 -17.64 12.98 -0.95
N GLY A 135 -16.53 13.01 -1.66
CA GLY A 135 -15.67 14.19 -1.87
C GLY A 135 -15.01 14.85 -0.63
N PRO A 136 -14.05 15.76 -0.85
CA PRO A 136 -12.94 15.54 -1.75
C PRO A 136 -12.01 14.43 -1.20
N ASP A 137 -11.60 13.52 -2.07
CA ASP A 137 -10.91 12.25 -1.75
C ASP A 137 -9.42 12.44 -1.40
N TYR A 138 -9.07 13.50 -0.67
CA TYR A 138 -7.69 13.83 -0.27
C TYR A 138 -7.39 13.33 1.15
N SER A 139 -7.36 12.00 1.35
CA SER A 139 -6.99 11.42 2.65
C SER A 139 -5.82 10.43 2.58
N ALA A 140 -5.47 9.94 1.39
CA ALA A 140 -4.33 9.04 1.26
C ALA A 140 -3.02 9.84 1.30
N GLY A 141 -2.21 9.64 2.34
CA GLY A 141 -0.85 10.15 2.42
C GLY A 141 0.20 9.12 2.00
N PRO A 142 1.50 9.45 2.09
CA PRO A 142 2.56 8.46 2.03
C PRO A 142 2.38 7.38 3.10
N LEU A 143 2.72 6.13 2.78
CA LEU A 143 2.60 5.04 3.75
C LEU A 143 3.59 5.23 4.88
N VAL A 144 3.09 5.20 6.12
CA VAL A 144 3.88 5.23 7.33
C VAL A 144 4.45 3.82 7.58
N VAL A 145 5.78 3.71 7.53
CA VAL A 145 6.50 2.49 7.90
C VAL A 145 6.76 2.46 9.41
N ALA A 146 7.13 3.61 9.97
CA ALA A 146 7.36 3.79 11.39
C ALA A 146 7.07 5.23 11.84
N ASP A 147 6.53 5.39 13.04
CA ASP A 147 6.34 6.67 13.71
C ASP A 147 6.41 6.51 15.23
N GLU A 148 6.18 7.59 15.98
CA GLU A 148 6.20 7.55 17.45
C GLU A 148 5.07 6.70 18.05
N GLN A 149 3.96 6.52 17.34
CA GLN A 149 2.83 5.70 17.77
C GLN A 149 3.16 4.21 17.65
N GLY A 150 3.95 3.84 16.65
CA GLY A 150 4.36 2.47 16.39
C GLY A 150 3.24 1.61 15.82
N ARG A 151 3.51 0.30 15.77
CA ARG A 151 2.55 -0.67 15.22
C ARG A 151 1.30 -0.75 16.08
N PRO A 152 0.09 -0.72 15.49
CA PRO A 152 -1.14 -0.98 16.23
C PRO A 152 -1.14 -2.34 16.94
N ASP A 153 -1.76 -2.40 18.12
CA ASP A 153 -1.94 -3.65 18.86
C ASP A 153 -3.14 -4.44 18.33
N TYR A 154 -2.98 -4.99 17.12
CA TYR A 154 -4.02 -5.76 16.44
C TYR A 154 -4.51 -6.95 17.30
N ALA A 155 -3.63 -7.59 18.08
CA ALA A 155 -4.00 -8.77 18.85
C ALA A 155 -5.05 -8.47 19.94
N ASN A 156 -5.09 -7.23 20.43
CA ASN A 156 -6.04 -6.78 21.44
C ASN A 156 -7.16 -5.90 20.88
N TYR A 157 -7.23 -5.71 19.56
CA TYR A 157 -8.33 -5.01 18.91
C TYR A 157 -9.62 -5.87 18.92
N ASP A 158 -10.77 -5.24 19.16
CA ASP A 158 -12.06 -5.93 19.20
C ASP A 158 -12.65 -6.14 17.79
N PHE A 159 -12.12 -7.13 17.06
CA PHE A 159 -12.67 -7.50 15.75
C PHE A 159 -14.12 -8.01 15.82
N GLY A 160 -14.60 -8.41 17.01
CA GLY A 160 -15.97 -8.88 17.19
C GLY A 160 -17.01 -7.77 17.04
N SER A 161 -16.61 -6.51 17.11
CA SER A 161 -17.51 -5.38 16.87
C SER A 161 -17.74 -5.11 15.37
N ILE A 162 -16.94 -5.71 14.49
CA ILE A 162 -17.01 -5.47 13.05
C ILE A 162 -17.97 -6.46 12.38
N SER A 163 -18.76 -5.95 11.43
CA SER A 163 -19.67 -6.77 10.65
C SER A 163 -18.91 -7.80 9.80
N GLY A 164 -19.49 -8.99 9.58
CA GLY A 164 -18.89 -10.02 8.72
C GLY A 164 -18.09 -11.12 9.43
N ASN A 165 -18.13 -11.20 10.77
CA ASN A 165 -17.41 -12.19 11.58
C ASN A 165 -15.89 -12.16 11.37
N ILE A 166 -15.32 -10.96 11.31
CA ILE A 166 -13.89 -10.76 11.18
C ILE A 166 -13.19 -11.25 12.44
N THR A 167 -12.06 -11.91 12.26
CA THR A 167 -11.18 -12.36 13.32
C THR A 167 -9.80 -11.72 13.14
N TYR A 168 -9.01 -11.65 14.21
CA TYR A 168 -7.60 -11.26 14.11
C TYR A 168 -6.86 -12.03 13.01
N GLU A 169 -7.10 -13.34 12.91
CA GLU A 169 -6.45 -14.19 11.91
C GLU A 169 -6.88 -13.83 10.49
N SER A 170 -8.19 -13.72 10.23
CA SER A 170 -8.71 -13.40 8.90
C SER A 170 -8.31 -11.99 8.44
N PHE A 171 -8.19 -11.06 9.38
CA PHE A 171 -7.75 -9.70 9.11
C PHE A 171 -6.27 -9.62 8.76
N MET A 172 -5.41 -10.25 9.58
CA MET A 172 -3.96 -10.24 9.38
C MET A 172 -3.52 -11.04 8.15
N ASN A 173 -4.28 -12.10 7.79
CA ASN A 173 -3.99 -12.89 6.60
C ASN A 173 -4.74 -12.40 5.34
N GLY A 174 -5.59 -11.39 5.47
CA GLY A 174 -6.28 -10.70 4.37
C GLY A 174 -7.52 -11.39 3.80
N THR A 175 -7.90 -12.55 4.31
CA THR A 175 -9.05 -13.32 3.78
C THR A 175 -10.40 -12.69 4.13
N SER A 176 -10.47 -11.89 5.20
CA SER A 176 -11.66 -11.09 5.52
C SER A 176 -11.26 -9.86 6.33
N ILE A 177 -11.59 -8.68 5.82
CA ILE A 177 -11.16 -7.40 6.38
C ILE A 177 -12.27 -6.37 6.57
N GLY A 178 -13.52 -6.58 6.14
CA GLY A 178 -14.56 -5.53 6.30
C GLY A 178 -14.31 -4.28 5.45
N GLY A 179 -15.00 -3.19 5.78
CA GLY A 179 -14.77 -1.87 5.18
C GLY A 179 -13.71 -1.08 5.93
N ALA A 180 -13.03 -0.14 5.26
CA ALA A 180 -12.00 0.68 5.89
C ALA A 180 -12.57 1.61 6.98
N ASP A 181 -13.86 1.97 6.85
CA ASP A 181 -14.63 2.75 7.83
C ASP A 181 -14.98 1.96 9.11
N ASP A 182 -14.81 0.64 9.10
CA ASP A 182 -14.96 -0.21 10.30
C ASP A 182 -13.77 -0.07 11.28
N TYR A 183 -12.72 0.66 10.89
CA TYR A 183 -11.47 0.77 11.64
C TYR A 183 -11.11 2.22 11.98
N PRO A 184 -10.30 2.46 13.03
CA PRO A 184 -9.81 3.79 13.36
C PRO A 184 -9.09 4.44 12.17
N GLY A 185 -9.43 5.68 11.87
CA GLY A 185 -8.86 6.41 10.74
C GLY A 185 -7.40 6.80 10.96
N ALA A 186 -6.70 7.17 9.89
CA ALA A 186 -5.37 7.75 9.99
C ALA A 186 -5.39 9.05 10.81
N HIS A 187 -4.38 9.24 11.68
CA HIS A 187 -4.17 10.45 12.50
C HIS A 187 -5.21 10.74 13.60
N GLU A 188 -6.07 9.77 13.93
CA GLU A 188 -6.83 9.77 15.18
C GLU A 188 -5.97 9.27 16.35
N ASP A 189 -6.37 9.55 17.60
CA ASP A 189 -5.70 8.98 18.78
C ASP A 189 -5.91 7.45 18.79
N GLY A 190 -4.82 6.69 18.63
CA GLY A 190 -4.88 5.23 18.41
C GLY A 190 -5.28 4.83 16.99
N GLY A 191 -5.34 5.78 16.06
CA GLY A 191 -5.66 5.60 14.65
C GLY A 191 -4.67 4.68 13.94
N TRP A 192 -5.13 3.98 12.89
CA TRP A 192 -4.24 3.16 12.08
C TRP A 192 -3.66 4.01 10.96
N GLN A 193 -2.34 4.19 10.98
CA GLN A 193 -1.65 5.23 10.20
C GLN A 193 -1.88 5.17 8.69
N ASN A 194 -2.17 4.00 8.15
CA ASN A 194 -2.32 3.79 6.71
C ASN A 194 -3.76 3.49 6.30
N ASN A 195 -4.75 3.61 7.20
CA ASN A 195 -6.16 3.37 6.90
C ASN A 195 -6.83 4.58 6.22
N TYR A 196 -7.31 4.40 4.99
CA TYR A 196 -7.93 5.45 4.17
C TYR A 196 -9.35 5.04 3.78
N TRP A 197 -10.31 5.43 4.63
CA TRP A 197 -11.73 5.11 4.51
C TRP A 197 -12.42 5.63 3.24
N ASP A 198 -12.08 6.83 2.77
CA ASP A 198 -12.70 7.47 1.60
C ASP A 198 -12.40 6.71 0.29
N VAL A 199 -11.36 5.87 0.30
CA VAL A 199 -10.94 5.04 -0.83
C VAL A 199 -11.09 3.53 -0.56
N ASP A 200 -11.77 3.18 0.53
CA ASP A 200 -11.95 1.81 1.06
C ASP A 200 -10.68 0.95 1.00
N ALA A 201 -9.55 1.55 1.39
CA ALA A 201 -8.23 0.96 1.25
C ALA A 201 -7.36 1.18 2.49
N GLY A 202 -6.24 0.45 2.53
CA GLY A 202 -5.16 0.80 3.44
C GLY A 202 -5.30 0.42 4.91
N TYR A 203 -6.41 -0.16 5.38
CA TYR A 203 -6.71 -0.94 6.61
C TYR A 203 -5.68 -1.26 7.73
N TYR A 204 -4.46 -0.76 7.73
CA TYR A 204 -3.34 -1.14 8.57
C TYR A 204 -2.62 0.13 9.07
N GLY A 205 -1.61 -0.05 9.89
CA GLY A 205 -0.80 1.01 10.47
C GLY A 205 0.67 0.80 10.16
N ALA A 206 1.52 1.44 10.95
CA ALA A 206 2.97 1.31 10.83
C ALA A 206 3.46 -0.12 11.14
N ALA A 207 4.59 -0.52 10.58
CA ALA A 207 5.22 -1.82 10.89
C ALA A 207 6.02 -1.79 12.20
N SER A 208 6.52 -0.62 12.60
CA SER A 208 7.39 -0.42 13.77
C SER A 208 7.17 0.97 14.39
N ASP A 209 7.71 1.18 15.60
CA ASP A 209 8.01 2.53 16.09
C ASP A 209 9.38 3.03 15.55
N THR A 210 9.79 4.25 15.89
CA THR A 210 11.05 4.84 15.41
C THR A 210 12.32 4.43 16.19
N THR A 211 12.18 3.70 17.31
CA THR A 211 13.30 3.28 18.16
C THR A 211 14.42 2.55 17.40
N PRO A 212 14.12 1.66 16.43
CA PRO A 212 15.16 0.98 15.65
C PRO A 212 16.08 1.93 14.88
N PHE A 213 15.63 3.14 14.51
CA PHE A 213 16.40 4.09 13.71
C PHE A 213 17.24 5.05 14.54
N ASN A 214 16.88 5.27 15.81
CA ASN A 214 17.46 6.33 16.62
C ASN A 214 18.93 6.06 16.98
N GLU A 215 19.77 7.09 16.86
CA GLU A 215 21.15 7.12 17.31
C GLU A 215 21.30 8.13 18.46
N THR A 216 21.68 7.68 19.65
CA THR A 216 21.77 8.56 20.83
C THR A 216 23.19 9.01 21.13
N THR A 217 24.19 8.50 20.41
CA THR A 217 25.61 8.76 20.64
C THR A 217 26.06 9.92 19.77
N ASP A 218 26.47 11.02 20.40
CA ASP A 218 26.91 12.24 19.71
C ASP A 218 28.02 11.95 18.68
N GLY A 219 27.78 12.35 17.42
CA GLY A 219 28.72 12.22 16.32
C GLY A 219 28.69 10.87 15.61
N GLU A 220 27.92 9.90 16.10
CA GLU A 220 27.80 8.57 15.50
C GLU A 220 26.61 8.51 14.53
N THR A 221 26.62 7.47 13.70
CA THR A 221 25.54 7.17 12.75
C THR A 221 25.07 5.74 12.97
N LYS A 222 23.74 5.58 13.11
CA LYS A 222 23.08 4.30 13.06
C LYS A 222 22.54 4.05 11.68
N THR A 223 22.65 2.80 11.25
CA THR A 223 22.14 2.32 9.97
C THR A 223 21.14 1.20 10.24
N THR A 224 19.99 1.26 9.57
CA THR A 224 18.89 0.31 9.76
C THR A 224 18.30 -0.05 8.41
N ASP A 225 18.21 -1.35 8.13
CA ASP A 225 17.61 -1.83 6.89
C ASP A 225 16.10 -1.96 7.02
N VAL A 226 15.40 -1.52 5.97
CA VAL A 226 13.96 -1.70 5.81
C VAL A 226 13.72 -2.50 4.55
N THR A 227 13.12 -3.68 4.71
CA THR A 227 12.73 -4.53 3.58
C THR A 227 11.25 -4.37 3.33
N LEU A 228 10.90 -3.95 2.11
CA LEU A 228 9.53 -3.92 1.61
C LEU A 228 9.23 -5.18 0.81
N ARG A 229 8.03 -5.74 0.98
CA ARG A 229 7.51 -6.83 0.15
C ARG A 229 6.21 -6.39 -0.50
N TYR A 230 6.15 -6.59 -1.81
CA TYR A 230 5.00 -6.31 -2.64
C TYR A 230 4.44 -7.62 -3.14
N THR A 231 3.14 -7.81 -2.93
CA THR A 231 2.43 -9.03 -3.32
C THR A 231 1.28 -8.64 -4.23
N PHE A 232 1.05 -9.38 -5.32
CA PHE A 232 -0.01 -9.11 -6.29
C PHE A 232 -0.80 -10.38 -6.58
N GLU A 233 -2.10 -10.20 -6.82
CA GLU A 233 -3.03 -11.24 -7.29
C GLU A 233 -3.90 -10.66 -8.41
N PHE A 234 -3.91 -11.36 -9.55
CA PHE A 234 -4.77 -11.00 -10.68
C PHE A 234 -6.09 -11.73 -10.57
N GLN A 235 -7.15 -10.96 -10.53
CA GLN A 235 -8.49 -11.49 -10.35
C GLN A 235 -9.33 -11.26 -11.59
N ARG A 236 -10.18 -12.24 -11.88
CA ARG A 236 -11.14 -12.21 -12.96
C ARG A 236 -12.19 -11.11 -12.78
N PRO A 237 -12.77 -10.58 -13.86
CA PRO A 237 -13.87 -9.63 -13.76
C PRO A 237 -15.10 -10.28 -13.13
N ASN A 238 -15.91 -9.48 -12.44
CA ASN A 238 -17.17 -9.95 -11.88
C ASN A 238 -18.32 -8.97 -12.15
N LEU A 239 -19.56 -9.44 -12.00
CA LEU A 239 -20.74 -8.65 -12.33
C LEU A 239 -20.86 -7.36 -11.50
N SER A 240 -20.43 -7.37 -10.23
CA SER A 240 -20.49 -6.19 -9.37
C SER A 240 -19.59 -5.05 -9.87
N GLN A 241 -18.46 -5.38 -10.50
CA GLN A 241 -17.57 -4.43 -11.16
C GLN A 241 -18.13 -4.01 -12.52
N LEU A 242 -18.50 -4.98 -13.36
CA LEU A 242 -18.78 -4.75 -14.77
C LEU A 242 -19.95 -3.78 -15.00
N LYS A 243 -20.91 -3.69 -14.07
CA LYS A 243 -22.01 -2.71 -14.15
C LYS A 243 -21.54 -1.25 -14.22
N TYR A 244 -20.29 -0.94 -13.83
CA TYR A 244 -19.67 0.38 -13.93
C TYR A 244 -18.65 0.51 -15.08
N ARG A 245 -18.46 -0.55 -15.87
CA ARG A 245 -17.46 -0.62 -16.94
C ARG A 245 -18.05 -0.80 -18.33
N VAL A 246 -19.36 -1.01 -18.43
CA VAL A 246 -20.08 -1.15 -19.69
C VAL A 246 -20.92 0.09 -19.94
N ASP A 247 -21.04 0.49 -21.21
CA ASP A 247 -21.86 1.62 -21.63
C ASP A 247 -23.28 1.16 -21.97
N PHE A 248 -24.26 1.67 -21.24
CA PHE A 248 -25.68 1.42 -21.49
C PHE A 248 -26.31 2.41 -22.48
N ALA A 249 -25.58 3.42 -22.95
CA ALA A 249 -26.12 4.44 -23.85
C ALA A 249 -26.60 3.87 -25.20
N ASN A 250 -26.09 2.69 -25.60
CA ASN A 250 -26.49 2.00 -26.83
C ASN A 250 -27.47 0.83 -26.60
N TYR A 251 -27.97 0.64 -25.37
CA TYR A 251 -28.98 -0.36 -25.06
C TYR A 251 -30.39 0.19 -25.34
N ASP A 252 -31.16 -0.48 -26.20
CA ASP A 252 -32.50 -0.05 -26.66
C ASP A 252 -33.61 -0.34 -25.61
N GLY A 253 -33.31 -0.07 -24.33
CA GLY A 253 -34.18 -0.29 -23.16
C GLY A 253 -34.43 1.00 -22.36
N PRO A 254 -35.52 1.10 -21.58
CA PRO A 254 -35.92 2.35 -20.94
C PRO A 254 -35.02 2.70 -19.74
N GLU A 255 -34.15 3.71 -19.90
CA GLU A 255 -33.26 4.37 -18.89
C GLU A 255 -31.84 3.80 -18.69
N ALA A 256 -30.89 4.19 -19.55
CA ALA A 256 -29.47 3.80 -19.46
C ALA A 256 -28.82 4.04 -18.08
N GLY A 257 -28.31 2.98 -17.43
CA GLY A 257 -27.52 3.08 -16.19
C GLY A 257 -27.25 1.73 -15.48
N ALA A 258 -26.40 1.74 -14.44
CA ALA A 258 -26.00 0.54 -13.67
C ALA A 258 -27.19 -0.26 -13.08
N THR A 259 -28.32 0.40 -12.83
CA THR A 259 -29.58 -0.24 -12.39
C THR A 259 -30.12 -1.22 -13.43
N GLN A 260 -30.07 -0.88 -14.73
CA GLN A 260 -30.52 -1.77 -15.80
C GLN A 260 -29.65 -3.01 -15.93
N PHE A 261 -28.32 -2.87 -15.79
CA PHE A 261 -27.41 -4.02 -15.77
C PHE A 261 -27.86 -5.04 -14.73
N THR A 262 -28.19 -4.58 -13.53
CA THR A 262 -28.60 -5.47 -12.43
C THR A 262 -29.98 -6.10 -12.61
N GLU A 263 -30.82 -5.56 -13.50
CA GLU A 263 -32.13 -6.12 -13.84
C GLU A 263 -32.08 -7.25 -14.87
N LEU A 264 -31.00 -7.29 -15.68
CA LEU A 264 -30.76 -8.38 -16.64
C LEU A 264 -30.52 -9.71 -15.92
N SER A 265 -30.80 -10.83 -16.59
CA SER A 265 -30.35 -12.13 -16.10
C SER A 265 -28.82 -12.22 -16.10
N VAL A 266 -28.23 -13.05 -15.24
CA VAL A 266 -26.77 -13.26 -15.17
C VAL A 266 -26.17 -13.56 -16.56
N ALA A 267 -26.81 -14.42 -17.35
CA ALA A 267 -26.34 -14.75 -18.70
C ALA A 267 -26.36 -13.53 -19.64
N GLU A 268 -27.39 -12.69 -19.54
CA GLU A 268 -27.48 -11.47 -20.34
C GLU A 268 -26.47 -10.41 -19.91
N GLN A 269 -26.21 -10.28 -18.60
CA GLN A 269 -25.17 -9.39 -18.07
C GLN A 269 -23.79 -9.76 -18.61
N LYS A 270 -23.44 -11.05 -18.58
CA LYS A 270 -22.17 -11.55 -19.09
C LYS A 270 -22.01 -11.31 -20.59
N ARG A 271 -23.01 -11.73 -21.37
CA ARG A 271 -23.01 -11.53 -22.82
C ARG A 271 -22.86 -10.04 -23.17
N PHE A 272 -23.62 -9.18 -22.51
CA PHE A 272 -23.57 -7.73 -22.74
C PHE A 272 -22.19 -7.14 -22.44
N ALA A 273 -21.53 -7.58 -21.35
CA ALA A 273 -20.18 -7.12 -21.03
C ALA A 273 -19.14 -7.62 -22.05
N ALA A 274 -19.19 -8.90 -22.40
CA ALA A 274 -18.28 -9.50 -23.39
C ALA A 274 -18.45 -8.90 -24.81
N GLU A 275 -19.65 -8.43 -25.17
CA GLU A 275 -19.89 -7.73 -26.44
C GLU A 275 -19.28 -6.32 -26.50
N GLN A 276 -19.02 -5.70 -25.34
CA GLN A 276 -18.53 -4.31 -25.26
C GLN A 276 -17.06 -4.18 -24.93
N ILE A 277 -16.52 -5.14 -24.17
CA ILE A 277 -15.14 -5.11 -23.68
C ILE A 277 -14.32 -6.06 -24.56
N ASP A 278 -13.38 -5.50 -25.32
CA ASP A 278 -12.53 -6.28 -26.21
C ASP A 278 -11.66 -7.25 -25.40
N GLY A 279 -11.55 -8.50 -25.88
CA GLY A 279 -10.77 -9.54 -25.21
C GLY A 279 -11.37 -10.10 -23.91
N LEU A 280 -12.63 -9.81 -23.61
CA LEU A 280 -13.38 -10.42 -22.50
C LEU A 280 -14.34 -11.50 -23.00
N GLU A 281 -14.27 -12.71 -22.47
CA GLU A 281 -15.23 -13.77 -22.75
C GLU A 281 -16.26 -13.94 -21.62
N GLU A 282 -17.44 -14.49 -21.93
CA GLU A 282 -18.47 -14.75 -20.91
C GLU A 282 -17.98 -15.72 -19.81
N SER A 283 -17.07 -16.65 -20.17
CA SER A 283 -16.45 -17.62 -19.25
C SER A 283 -15.56 -16.98 -18.20
N ASP A 284 -14.97 -15.82 -18.52
CA ASP A 284 -14.04 -15.12 -17.63
C ASP A 284 -14.78 -14.39 -16.50
N ILE A 285 -16.10 -14.20 -16.64
CA ILE A 285 -16.88 -13.36 -15.74
C ILE A 285 -17.42 -14.18 -14.58
N ASP A 286 -17.07 -13.81 -13.36
CA ASP A 286 -17.62 -14.38 -12.15
C ASP A 286 -18.95 -13.73 -11.75
N ASP A 287 -19.95 -14.55 -11.38
CA ASP A 287 -21.24 -14.09 -10.89
C ASP A 287 -21.13 -13.40 -9.52
N GLY A 288 -20.20 -13.90 -8.70
CA GLY A 288 -19.97 -13.47 -7.31
C GLY A 288 -18.62 -12.80 -7.14
N ASN A 289 -17.87 -13.21 -6.13
CA ASN A 289 -16.52 -12.69 -5.90
C ASN A 289 -15.59 -13.09 -7.05
N SER A 290 -14.73 -12.15 -7.45
CA SER A 290 -13.69 -12.39 -8.44
C SER A 290 -12.75 -13.50 -7.97
N LYS A 291 -12.53 -14.50 -8.83
CA LYS A 291 -11.54 -15.56 -8.59
C LYS A 291 -10.17 -15.18 -9.17
N LEU A 292 -9.11 -15.79 -8.65
CA LEU A 292 -7.79 -15.83 -9.27
C LEU A 292 -7.90 -16.33 -10.72
N VAL A 293 -7.25 -15.62 -11.66
CA VAL A 293 -7.06 -16.06 -13.06
C VAL A 293 -6.25 -17.37 -13.11
N MET A 294 -6.46 -18.23 -14.10
CA MET A 294 -5.70 -19.48 -14.33
C MET A 294 -5.77 -20.50 -13.17
N ASN A 295 -6.75 -20.40 -12.27
CA ASN A 295 -6.83 -21.24 -11.09
C ASN A 295 -7.07 -22.72 -11.46
N GLY A 296 -6.06 -23.56 -11.28
CA GLY A 296 -6.10 -25.00 -11.65
C GLY A 296 -5.99 -25.26 -13.15
N GLU A 297 -5.73 -24.24 -13.96
CA GLU A 297 -5.59 -24.33 -15.41
C GLU A 297 -4.14 -24.61 -15.79
N ASP A 298 -3.90 -25.24 -16.94
CA ASP A 298 -2.56 -25.47 -17.50
C ASP A 298 -1.52 -26.11 -16.55
N GLY A 299 -1.97 -26.84 -15.53
CA GLY A 299 -1.11 -27.45 -14.53
C GLY A 299 -0.62 -26.50 -13.44
N PHE A 300 -1.15 -25.27 -13.38
CA PHE A 300 -0.96 -24.35 -12.27
C PHE A 300 -1.71 -24.82 -11.01
N PRO A 301 -1.28 -24.39 -9.81
CA PRO A 301 -1.95 -24.74 -8.56
C PRO A 301 -3.45 -24.44 -8.57
N GLU A 302 -4.25 -25.39 -8.08
CA GLU A 302 -5.69 -25.21 -7.85
C GLU A 302 -5.94 -24.86 -6.38
N PHE A 303 -6.60 -23.74 -6.15
CA PHE A 303 -6.98 -23.28 -4.81
C PHE A 303 -8.45 -23.60 -4.53
N GLY A 304 -8.72 -24.14 -3.34
CA GLY A 304 -10.10 -24.46 -2.92
C GLY A 304 -10.99 -23.23 -2.72
N THR A 305 -10.39 -22.06 -2.43
CA THR A 305 -11.09 -20.77 -2.28
C THR A 305 -10.40 -19.71 -3.12
N PRO A 306 -10.57 -19.72 -4.45
CA PRO A 306 -9.79 -18.88 -5.36
C PRO A 306 -10.18 -17.40 -5.34
N SER A 307 -11.23 -17.02 -4.60
CA SER A 307 -11.69 -15.62 -4.46
C SER A 307 -11.34 -15.00 -3.10
N GLY A 308 -10.38 -15.58 -2.38
CA GLY A 308 -10.07 -15.23 -0.99
C GLY A 308 -8.80 -15.91 -0.52
N LEU A 309 -7.72 -15.75 -1.28
CA LEU A 309 -6.42 -16.28 -0.89
C LEU A 309 -5.85 -15.50 0.28
N SER A 310 -5.27 -16.22 1.24
CA SER A 310 -4.47 -15.58 2.28
C SER A 310 -3.16 -15.04 1.71
N TYR A 311 -2.59 -14.02 2.35
CA TYR A 311 -1.30 -13.46 1.92
C TYR A 311 -0.19 -14.51 1.85
N SER A 312 -0.18 -15.49 2.76
CA SER A 312 0.75 -16.62 2.69
C SER A 312 0.53 -17.47 1.44
N GLN A 313 -0.72 -17.79 1.08
CA GLN A 313 -0.99 -18.58 -0.12
C GLN A 313 -0.52 -17.87 -1.38
N ILE A 314 -0.71 -16.54 -1.48
CA ILE A 314 -0.24 -15.77 -2.63
C ILE A 314 1.28 -15.85 -2.74
N ARG A 315 2.00 -15.57 -1.64
CA ARG A 315 3.47 -15.55 -1.62
C ARG A 315 4.08 -16.93 -1.87
N ASP A 316 3.56 -17.96 -1.23
CA ASP A 316 4.08 -19.32 -1.32
C ASP A 316 3.91 -19.93 -2.72
N ASN A 317 3.05 -19.34 -3.56
CA ASN A 317 2.75 -19.81 -4.92
C ASN A 317 3.13 -18.81 -6.02
N ALA A 318 3.73 -17.66 -5.69
CA ALA A 318 4.09 -16.62 -6.65
C ALA A 318 5.06 -17.11 -7.74
N ASP A 319 5.97 -18.04 -7.41
CA ASP A 319 6.91 -18.62 -8.39
C ASP A 319 6.27 -19.68 -9.30
N ALA A 320 5.08 -20.17 -8.94
CA ALA A 320 4.44 -21.33 -9.56
C ALA A 320 3.15 -20.98 -10.32
N HIS A 321 2.66 -19.74 -10.24
CA HIS A 321 1.36 -19.35 -10.76
C HIS A 321 1.41 -17.97 -11.43
N PRO A 322 0.98 -17.81 -12.70
CA PRO A 322 1.15 -16.56 -13.47
C PRO A 322 0.30 -15.39 -12.96
N GLY A 323 -0.82 -15.68 -12.31
CA GLY A 323 -1.68 -14.70 -11.66
C GLY A 323 -1.21 -14.20 -10.29
N LEU A 324 -0.07 -14.68 -9.78
CA LEU A 324 0.45 -14.33 -8.45
C LEU A 324 1.87 -13.79 -8.58
N LEU A 325 2.19 -12.69 -7.91
CA LEU A 325 3.54 -12.13 -7.87
C LEU A 325 3.93 -11.77 -6.44
N SER A 326 5.22 -11.95 -6.13
CA SER A 326 5.82 -11.47 -4.88
C SER A 326 7.22 -10.97 -5.17
N ALA A 327 7.52 -9.75 -4.75
CA ALA A 327 8.82 -9.13 -4.95
C ALA A 327 9.24 -8.34 -3.71
N THR A 328 10.54 -8.34 -3.43
CA THR A 328 11.09 -7.63 -2.28
C THR A 328 12.13 -6.61 -2.72
N THR A 329 12.18 -5.48 -2.04
CA THR A 329 13.26 -4.51 -2.14
C THR A 329 13.70 -4.08 -0.76
N THR A 330 14.96 -3.68 -0.60
CA THR A 330 15.50 -3.20 0.67
C THR A 330 16.13 -1.84 0.45
N PHE A 331 15.90 -0.93 1.39
CA PHE A 331 16.61 0.34 1.46
C PHE A 331 17.17 0.54 2.85
N THR A 332 18.25 1.31 2.93
CA THR A 332 18.95 1.58 4.16
C THR A 332 18.60 2.97 4.66
N VAL A 333 18.25 3.07 5.95
CA VAL A 333 18.03 4.33 6.65
C VAL A 333 19.24 4.64 7.53
N SER A 334 19.86 5.79 7.33
CA SER A 334 20.99 6.25 8.13
C SER A 334 20.63 7.49 8.96
N VAL A 335 20.70 7.39 10.29
CA VAL A 335 20.45 8.51 11.20
C VAL A 335 21.74 8.86 11.92
N THR A 336 22.19 10.09 11.72
CA THR A 336 23.36 10.65 12.41
C THR A 336 22.91 11.55 13.54
N ASN A 337 23.40 11.30 14.75
CA ASN A 337 23.30 12.26 15.84
C ASN A 337 24.43 13.29 15.72
N LYS A 338 24.10 14.58 15.62
CA LYS A 338 25.13 15.62 15.48
C LYS A 338 26.05 15.64 16.70
N ALA A 339 27.35 15.67 16.44
CA ALA A 339 28.33 15.87 17.48
C ALA A 339 28.07 17.19 18.22
N SER A 340 28.05 17.16 19.54
CA SER A 340 28.06 18.40 20.33
C SER A 340 29.37 19.14 20.08
N SER A 341 29.33 20.29 19.41
CA SER A 341 30.47 21.20 19.36
C SER A 341 30.41 22.15 20.56
N SER A 342 31.36 21.99 21.47
CA SER A 342 31.66 22.99 22.50
C SER A 342 32.80 23.88 22.02
N ASP A 343 32.57 24.65 20.95
CA ASP A 343 33.50 25.71 20.55
C ASP A 343 33.26 26.94 21.42
N SER A 344 33.75 26.88 22.66
CA SER A 344 33.92 28.06 23.51
C SER A 344 35.36 28.57 23.39
N THR A 345 35.71 29.21 22.27
CA THR A 345 36.86 30.14 22.29
C THR A 345 36.41 31.45 22.90
N GLY A 346 36.18 31.43 24.21
CA GLY A 346 36.13 32.64 25.02
C GLY A 346 37.55 33.12 25.24
N THR A 347 38.04 33.99 24.38
CA THR A 347 39.27 34.74 24.66
C THR A 347 38.96 35.65 25.84
N SER A 348 39.36 35.27 27.05
CA SER A 348 39.38 36.21 28.17
C SER A 348 40.46 37.24 27.86
N GLY A 349 40.05 38.40 27.36
CA GLY A 349 40.90 39.59 27.29
C GLY A 349 41.23 40.03 28.70
N ALA A 350 42.28 39.45 29.27
CA ALA A 350 42.92 39.98 30.45
C ALA A 350 43.93 41.04 30.01
N GLU A 351 43.47 42.27 29.78
CA GLU A 351 44.30 43.47 29.98
C GLU A 351 43.42 44.61 30.51
N ALA A 352 43.47 44.76 31.83
CA ALA A 352 43.27 46.03 32.51
C ALA A 352 44.65 46.47 33.00
N GLU A 353 45.23 47.49 32.35
CA GLU A 353 46.01 48.57 32.97
C GLU A 353 45.84 49.85 32.15
#